data_AF-A0A0F7RRY4-F1
#
_entry.id   AF-A0A0F7RRY4-F1
#
_cell.length_a   1.000
_cell.length_b   1.000
_cell.length_c   1.000
_cell.angle_alpha   90.00
_cell.angle_beta   90.00
_cell.angle_gamma   90.00
#
_symmetry.space_group_name_H-M   'P 1'
#
loop_
_entity.id
_entity.type
_entity.pdbx_description
1 polymer ?
#
loop_
_entity_poly.entity_id
_entity_poly.type
_entity_poly.pdbx_seq_one_letter_code
_entity_poly.pdbx_strand_id
1 'polypeptide(L)'
;MPSIAGITGINPLTVHYCYRPHGFPTNTIQVAAKGEDARGAFWLAVLEVHNTFSERHIYVLEAGTNEDADDTTATSKRSGYDHQWTFPRSFHVSPFNDRGGYYRLFLKEPFRGQCDTFVLGIRLLLLVESPDSDPQVKAPN
;
A
#
# COMPACT_ATOMS: atom_id res chain seq x y z
N MET A 1 13.76 7.72 11.61
CA MET A 1 13.90 9.20 11.65
C MET A 1 14.54 9.60 12.97
N PRO A 2 15.33 10.68 13.02
CA PRO A 2 16.06 11.05 14.24
C PRO A 2 15.07 11.46 15.32
N SER A 3 15.20 10.84 16.50
CA SER A 3 14.42 11.18 17.69
C SER A 3 15.02 12.41 18.35
N ILE A 4 14.22 13.45 18.59
CA ILE A 4 14.59 14.50 19.54
C ILE A 4 14.10 14.04 20.93
N ALA A 5 15.02 13.92 21.87
CA ALA A 5 14.75 13.53 23.27
C ALA A 5 14.02 12.18 23.48
N GLY A 6 14.19 11.19 22.59
CA GLY A 6 13.62 9.84 22.78
C GLY A 6 12.10 9.74 22.60
N ILE A 7 11.41 10.85 22.35
CA ILE A 7 10.01 10.86 21.94
C ILE A 7 10.00 10.59 20.44
N THR A 8 9.80 9.31 20.09
CA THR A 8 9.39 8.99 18.72
C THR A 8 8.00 9.58 18.53
N GLY A 9 7.85 10.57 17.63
CA GLY A 9 6.52 10.98 17.22
C GLY A 9 5.74 9.73 16.82
N ILE A 10 4.48 9.63 17.25
CA ILE A 10 3.61 8.49 16.95
C ILE A 10 3.50 8.41 15.44
N ASN A 11 4.32 7.57 14.80
CA ASN A 11 4.17 7.25 13.40
C ASN A 11 3.02 6.24 13.35
N PRO A 12 1.83 6.61 12.86
CA PRO A 12 0.67 5.74 12.91
C PRO A 12 0.77 4.57 11.93
N LEU A 13 1.88 4.40 11.20
CA LEU A 13 2.02 3.38 10.17
C LEU A 13 3.42 2.73 10.19
N THR A 14 3.44 1.42 10.39
CA THR A 14 4.61 0.55 10.15
C THR A 14 4.35 -0.28 8.89
N VAL A 15 5.36 -0.42 8.03
CA VAL A 15 5.25 -1.18 6.77
C VAL A 15 6.28 -2.29 6.76
N HIS A 16 5.80 -3.52 6.61
CA HIS A 16 6.63 -4.71 6.51
C HIS A 16 6.64 -5.21 5.07
N TYR A 17 7.82 -5.46 4.53
CA TYR A 17 8.01 -6.04 3.19
C TYR A 17 8.31 -7.52 3.35
N CYS A 18 7.44 -8.38 2.83
CA CYS A 18 7.58 -9.82 2.95
C CYS A 18 8.01 -10.43 1.62
N TYR A 19 9.03 -11.26 1.67
CA TYR A 19 9.58 -11.99 0.52
C TYR A 19 9.37 -13.49 0.74
N ARG A 20 9.12 -14.22 -0.34
CA ARG A 20 9.11 -15.68 -0.29
C ARG A 20 10.53 -16.20 -0.28
N PRO A 21 10.81 -17.30 0.44
CA PRO A 21 12.10 -17.97 0.36
C PRO A 21 12.49 -18.31 -1.08
N HIS A 22 13.79 -18.26 -1.36
CA HIS A 22 14.33 -18.71 -2.64
C HIS A 22 13.91 -20.17 -2.94
N GLY A 23 13.44 -20.43 -4.16
CA GLY A 23 12.99 -21.76 -4.58
C GLY A 23 11.56 -22.15 -4.16
N PHE A 24 10.79 -21.25 -3.55
CA PHE A 24 9.37 -21.51 -3.27
C PHE A 24 8.57 -21.60 -4.60
N PRO A 25 7.71 -22.62 -4.81
CA PRO A 25 6.90 -22.72 -6.01
C PRO A 25 5.88 -21.58 -6.07
N THR A 26 6.06 -20.66 -7.02
CA THR A 26 5.14 -19.54 -7.21
C THR A 26 4.18 -19.86 -8.35
N ASN A 27 2.93 -20.20 -7.99
CA ASN A 27 1.84 -20.41 -8.97
C ASN A 27 1.23 -19.08 -9.47
N THR A 28 1.65 -17.96 -8.89
CA THR A 28 1.15 -16.61 -9.21
C THR A 28 2.14 -15.90 -10.14
N ILE A 29 1.64 -15.05 -11.04
CA ILE A 29 2.42 -14.16 -11.91
C ILE A 29 3.13 -13.11 -11.03
N GLN A 30 4.11 -13.52 -10.24
CA GLN A 30 5.01 -12.61 -9.54
C GLN A 30 6.33 -12.56 -10.29
N VAL A 31 6.89 -11.37 -10.39
CA VAL A 31 8.19 -11.14 -11.03
C VAL A 31 9.21 -11.97 -10.25
N ALA A 32 9.67 -13.06 -10.87
CA ALA A 32 10.70 -13.91 -10.28
C ALA A 32 11.91 -13.06 -9.91
N ALA A 33 12.44 -13.27 -8.70
CA ALA A 33 13.68 -12.62 -8.27
C ALA A 33 14.74 -12.80 -9.35
N LYS A 34 15.22 -11.70 -9.91
CA LYS A 34 16.11 -11.71 -11.06
C LYS A 34 17.54 -11.92 -10.57
N GLY A 35 17.93 -13.17 -10.31
CA GLY A 35 19.29 -13.56 -9.92
C GLY A 35 19.33 -14.57 -8.77
N GLU A 36 20.55 -14.96 -8.36
CA GLU A 36 20.82 -15.75 -7.14
C GLU A 36 20.58 -14.93 -5.85
N ASP A 37 19.53 -14.12 -5.82
CA ASP A 37 19.19 -13.36 -4.62
C ASP A 37 18.56 -14.33 -3.60
N ALA A 38 19.24 -14.49 -2.45
CA ALA A 38 18.80 -15.38 -1.38
C ALA A 38 17.46 -14.95 -0.76
N ARG A 39 17.06 -13.68 -0.95
CA ARG A 39 15.80 -13.12 -0.44
C ARG A 39 14.55 -13.70 -1.10
N GLY A 40 14.65 -14.15 -2.35
CA GLY A 40 13.53 -14.63 -3.17
C GLY A 40 12.57 -13.51 -3.62
N ALA A 41 11.39 -13.89 -4.13
CA ALA A 41 10.47 -12.96 -4.78
C ALA A 41 9.62 -12.16 -3.78
N PHE A 42 9.36 -10.89 -4.08
CA PHE A 42 8.44 -10.07 -3.28
C PHE A 42 7.03 -10.66 -3.27
N TRP A 43 6.46 -10.82 -2.06
CA TRP A 43 5.19 -11.51 -1.87
C TRP A 43 4.06 -10.56 -1.49
N LEU A 44 4.24 -9.79 -0.42
CA LEU A 44 3.20 -8.93 0.13
C LEU A 44 3.79 -7.78 0.95
N ALA A 45 3.01 -6.72 1.09
CA ALA A 45 3.24 -5.65 2.04
C ALA A 45 2.21 -5.72 3.17
N VAL A 46 2.69 -5.65 4.42
CA VAL A 46 1.83 -5.57 5.61
C VAL A 46 1.88 -4.15 6.13
N LEU A 47 0.74 -3.47 6.16
CA LEU A 47 0.58 -2.17 6.79
C LEU A 47 0.00 -2.35 8.19
N GLU A 48 0.79 -2.06 9.21
CA GLU A 48 0.37 -2.05 10.60
C GLU A 48 0.08 -0.61 11.01
N VAL A 49 -1.19 -0.28 11.13
CA VAL A 49 -1.67 1.05 11.52
C VAL A 49 -1.91 1.09 13.01
N HIS A 50 -1.36 2.08 13.69
CA HIS A 50 -1.45 2.29 15.13
C HIS A 50 -2.30 3.52 15.44
N ASN A 51 -3.00 3.51 16.56
CA ASN A 51 -3.71 4.69 17.07
C ASN A 51 -3.15 5.17 18.41
N THR A 52 -3.69 6.30 18.87
CA THR A 52 -3.29 6.93 20.14
C THR A 52 -3.68 6.12 21.39
N PHE A 53 -4.51 5.08 21.23
CA PHE A 53 -4.96 4.18 22.29
C PHE A 53 -4.20 2.84 22.30
N SER A 54 -3.08 2.75 21.57
CA SER A 54 -2.27 1.53 21.44
C SER A 54 -2.99 0.35 20.76
N GLU A 55 -4.12 0.61 20.11
CA GLU A 55 -4.77 -0.38 19.25
C GLU A 55 -4.06 -0.42 17.89
N ARG A 56 -4.15 -1.58 17.23
CA ARG A 56 -3.47 -1.83 15.95
C ARG A 56 -4.41 -2.49 14.97
N HIS A 57 -4.29 -2.12 13.70
CA HIS A 57 -5.00 -2.76 12.61
C HIS A 57 -4.04 -3.07 11.46
N ILE A 58 -4.23 -4.24 10.87
CA ILE A 58 -3.33 -4.79 9.86
C ILE A 58 -4.06 -4.82 8.52
N TYR A 59 -3.44 -4.24 7.50
CA TYR A 59 -3.81 -4.44 6.10
C TYR A 59 -2.77 -5.33 5.43
N VAL A 60 -3.23 -6.39 4.77
CA VAL A 60 -2.38 -7.32 4.03
C VAL A 60 -2.59 -7.08 2.54
N LEU A 61 -1.52 -6.70 1.85
CA LEU A 61 -1.55 -6.33 0.43
C LEU A 61 -0.63 -7.27 -0.34
N GLU A 62 -1.22 -8.25 -1.02
CA GLU A 62 -0.49 -9.24 -1.78
C GLU A 62 -0.12 -8.73 -3.17
N ALA A 63 1.13 -8.98 -3.58
CA ALA A 63 1.60 -8.64 -4.91
C ALA A 63 0.92 -9.56 -5.96
N GLY A 64 0.38 -8.95 -7.01
CA GLY A 64 -0.34 -9.66 -8.08
C GLY A 64 -1.77 -10.09 -7.73
N THR A 65 -2.24 -9.90 -6.50
CA THR A 65 -3.63 -10.18 -6.09
C THR A 65 -4.31 -8.87 -5.69
N ASN A 66 -5.47 -8.56 -6.29
CA ASN A 66 -6.22 -7.33 -6.01
C ASN A 66 -5.37 -6.04 -6.14
N GLU A 67 -4.32 -6.07 -6.96
CA GLU A 67 -3.63 -4.86 -7.37
C GLU A 67 -4.52 -4.06 -8.32
N ASP A 68 -4.41 -2.73 -8.24
CA ASP A 68 -5.09 -1.86 -9.19
C ASP A 68 -4.56 -2.18 -10.60
N ALA A 69 -5.47 -2.57 -11.50
CA ALA A 69 -5.15 -2.92 -12.88
C ALA A 69 -4.63 -1.70 -13.64
N ASP A 70 -3.76 -1.92 -14.61
CA ASP A 70 -3.21 -0.87 -15.49
C ASP A 70 -4.22 -0.37 -16.53
N ASP A 71 -5.50 -0.67 -16.34
CA ASP A 71 -6.52 -0.47 -17.36
C ASP A 71 -6.88 1.01 -17.49
N THR A 72 -7.12 1.37 -18.74
CA THR A 72 -7.17 2.69 -19.37
C THR A 72 -8.28 3.65 -18.88
N THR A 73 -8.72 3.54 -17.63
CA THR A 73 -9.73 4.40 -17.02
C THR A 73 -9.24 4.99 -15.69
N ALA A 74 -8.91 6.29 -15.71
CA ALA A 74 -8.69 7.22 -14.59
C ALA A 74 -7.70 6.86 -13.47
N THR A 75 -7.22 5.62 -13.37
CA THR A 75 -6.32 5.14 -12.31
C THR A 75 -5.18 4.29 -12.89
N SER A 76 -4.57 4.74 -13.99
CA SER A 76 -3.34 4.14 -14.54
C SER A 76 -2.29 3.96 -13.43
N LYS A 77 -1.54 2.85 -13.40
CA LYS A 77 -0.46 2.68 -12.43
C LYS A 77 0.46 3.89 -12.50
N ARG A 78 0.71 4.52 -11.35
CA ARG A 78 1.55 5.73 -11.34
C ARG A 78 2.95 5.36 -11.80
N SER A 79 3.40 5.95 -12.91
CA SER A 79 4.74 5.77 -13.45
C SER A 79 5.80 5.94 -12.35
N GLY A 80 6.65 4.92 -12.19
CA GLY A 80 7.74 4.88 -11.21
C GLY A 80 7.51 4.03 -9.95
N TYR A 81 6.32 3.47 -9.77
CA TYR A 81 5.99 2.50 -8.71
C TYR A 81 5.75 1.11 -9.30
N ASP A 82 6.03 0.08 -8.50
CA ASP A 82 5.95 -1.33 -8.93
C ASP A 82 4.57 -1.92 -8.63
N HIS A 83 4.00 -1.55 -7.47
CA HIS A 83 2.72 -2.04 -6.99
C HIS A 83 1.81 -0.89 -6.58
N GLN A 84 0.51 -1.11 -6.74
CA GLN A 84 -0.53 -0.17 -6.36
C GLN A 84 -1.75 -0.92 -5.85
N TRP A 85 -2.30 -0.46 -4.72
CA TRP A 85 -3.54 -0.99 -4.14
C TRP A 85 -4.44 0.14 -3.67
N THR A 86 -5.72 0.05 -3.99
CA THR A 86 -6.77 0.87 -3.38
C THR A 86 -7.66 0.00 -2.49
N PHE A 87 -7.78 0.33 -1.20
CA PHE A 87 -8.54 -0.46 -0.22
C PHE A 87 -9.30 0.45 0.77
N PRO A 88 -10.46 0.01 1.29
CA PRO A 88 -11.27 0.82 2.17
C PRO A 88 -10.57 1.08 3.51
N ARG A 89 -10.80 2.27 4.07
CA ARG A 89 -10.32 2.60 5.40
C ARG A 89 -11.20 1.95 6.46
N SER A 90 -10.60 1.11 7.31
CA SER A 90 -11.32 0.35 8.34
C SER A 90 -10.92 0.69 9.78
N PHE A 91 -9.91 1.54 9.99
CA PHE A 91 -9.34 1.80 11.31
C PHE A 91 -9.18 3.29 11.64
N HIS A 92 -9.35 3.63 12.92
CA HIS A 92 -9.24 5.01 13.43
C HIS A 92 -7.84 5.26 13.95
N VAL A 93 -7.12 6.14 13.26
CA VAL A 93 -5.88 6.70 13.81
C VAL A 93 -6.20 7.75 14.89
N SER A 94 -7.38 8.39 14.81
CA SER A 94 -7.85 9.41 15.74
C SER A 94 -9.39 9.43 15.82
N PRO A 95 -9.99 9.72 16.98
CA PRO A 95 -11.44 9.86 17.14
C PRO A 95 -12.02 11.07 16.39
N PHE A 96 -11.18 12.03 15.98
CA PHE A 96 -11.60 13.24 15.27
C PHE A 96 -11.61 13.07 13.74
N ASN A 97 -11.23 11.90 13.23
CA ASN A 97 -11.09 11.67 11.80
C ASN A 97 -12.20 10.71 11.33
N ASP A 98 -12.94 11.12 10.30
CA ASP A 98 -14.06 10.34 9.75
C ASP A 98 -13.61 8.93 9.30
N ARG A 99 -14.52 7.95 9.36
CA ARG A 99 -14.30 6.56 8.95
C ARG A 99 -14.26 6.39 7.43
N GLY A 100 -14.88 7.32 6.71
CA GLY A 100 -15.05 7.24 5.27
C GLY A 100 -13.74 7.31 4.48
N GLY A 101 -13.84 6.85 3.23
CA GLY A 101 -12.79 6.95 2.22
C GLY A 101 -11.95 5.68 2.04
N TYR A 102 -10.96 5.81 1.16
CA TYR A 102 -10.09 4.74 0.72
C TYR A 102 -8.63 5.14 0.92
N TYR A 103 -7.80 4.17 1.28
CA TYR A 103 -6.37 4.32 1.17
C TYR A 103 -5.91 3.85 -0.21
N ARG A 104 -5.03 4.63 -0.84
CA ARG A 104 -4.30 4.21 -2.03
C ARG A 104 -2.81 4.15 -1.73
N LEU A 105 -2.27 2.95 -1.72
CA LEU A 105 -0.84 2.68 -1.54
C LEU A 105 -0.16 2.60 -2.90
N PHE A 106 0.94 3.33 -3.05
CA PHE A 106 1.94 3.14 -4.10
C PHE A 106 3.22 2.63 -3.46
N LEU A 107 3.72 1.52 -3.98
CA LEU A 107 4.89 0.84 -3.44
C LEU A 107 5.90 0.57 -4.54
N LYS A 108 7.15 0.90 -4.26
CA LYS A 108 8.31 0.49 -5.03
C LYS A 108 8.96 -0.65 -4.28
N GLU A 109 9.21 -1.76 -4.97
CA GLU A 109 9.90 -2.91 -4.42
C GLU A 109 11.34 -2.48 -4.07
N PRO A 110 11.73 -2.51 -2.78
CA PRO A 110 12.97 -1.88 -2.34
C PRO A 110 14.26 -2.44 -2.94
N PHE A 111 14.24 -3.70 -3.41
CA PHE A 111 15.40 -4.42 -3.92
C PHE A 111 15.27 -4.82 -5.40
N ARG A 112 14.37 -4.20 -6.16
CA ARG A 112 14.18 -4.52 -7.60
C ARG A 112 15.41 -4.23 -8.48
N GLY A 113 16.33 -3.37 -8.01
CA GLY A 113 17.54 -2.99 -8.74
C GLY A 113 18.64 -4.05 -8.70
N GLN A 114 19.53 -4.06 -9.70
CA GLN A 114 20.70 -4.95 -9.76
C GLN A 114 21.78 -4.64 -8.71
N CYS A 115 21.84 -3.40 -8.22
CA CYS A 115 22.65 -3.06 -7.07
C CYS A 115 21.82 -3.34 -5.81
N ASP A 116 22.43 -3.93 -4.80
CA ASP A 116 21.88 -4.21 -3.44
C ASP A 116 21.52 -2.92 -2.65
N THR A 117 21.24 -1.84 -3.37
CA THR A 117 20.85 -0.54 -2.86
C THR A 117 19.36 -0.57 -2.54
N PHE A 118 19.04 -0.39 -1.27
CA PHE A 118 17.68 -0.22 -0.81
C PHE A 118 17.09 1.09 -1.34
N VAL A 119 16.00 1.00 -2.11
CA VAL A 119 15.26 2.16 -2.61
C VAL A 119 13.92 2.26 -1.88
N LEU A 120 13.80 3.23 -0.98
CA LEU A 120 12.51 3.51 -0.32
C LEU A 120 11.60 4.34 -1.23
N GLY A 121 10.61 3.69 -1.84
CA GLY A 121 9.56 4.37 -2.60
C GLY A 121 8.19 3.99 -2.09
N ILE A 122 7.67 4.71 -1.11
CA ILE A 122 6.32 4.47 -0.58
C ILE A 122 5.51 5.77 -0.55
N ARG A 123 4.25 5.71 -1.00
CA ARG A 123 3.29 6.80 -0.86
C ARG A 123 1.92 6.24 -0.51
N LEU A 124 1.31 6.79 0.54
CA LEU A 124 -0.05 6.47 0.94
C LEU A 124 -0.91 7.71 0.77
N LEU A 125 -1.95 7.63 -0.06
CA LEU A 125 -2.94 8.70 -0.22
C LEU A 125 -4.23 8.33 0.49
N LEU A 126 -4.86 9.31 1.12
CA LEU A 126 -6.24 9.22 1.57
C LEU A 126 -7.14 9.79 0.48
N LEU A 127 -8.04 8.97 -0.04
CA LEU A 127 -9.07 9.34 -1.00
C LEU A 127 -10.38 9.50 -0.25
N VAL A 128 -11.03 10.65 -0.43
CA VAL A 128 -12.36 10.94 0.12
C VAL A 128 -13.28 11.12 -1.08
N GLU A 129 -14.45 10.49 -1.05
CA GLU A 129 -15.46 10.68 -2.09
C GLU A 129 -15.92 12.14 -2.06
N SER A 130 -15.90 12.80 -3.23
CA SER A 130 -16.46 14.14 -3.37
C SER A 130 -17.98 14.06 -3.27
N PRO A 131 -18.66 14.97 -2.55
CA PRO A 131 -20.11 14.97 -2.39
C PRO A 131 -20.91 15.23 -3.70
N ASP A 132 -20.26 15.49 -4.84
CA ASP A 132 -20.91 15.94 -6.07
C ASP A 132 -21.33 14.82 -7.07
N SER A 133 -21.31 13.56 -6.67
CA SER A 133 -21.79 12.44 -7.50
C SER A 133 -23.21 12.00 -7.12
N ASP A 134 -24.14 12.95 -7.00
CA ASP A 134 -25.57 12.62 -7.06
C ASP A 134 -25.97 12.46 -8.54
N PRO A 135 -26.58 11.32 -8.93
CA PRO A 135 -27.14 11.19 -10.26
C PRO A 135 -28.26 12.21 -10.42
N GLN A 136 -28.09 13.19 -11.30
CA GLN A 136 -29.15 14.11 -11.69
C GLN A 136 -30.42 13.31 -12.03
N VAL A 137 -31.40 13.37 -11.14
CA VAL A 137 -32.75 12.88 -11.37
C VAL A 137 -33.31 13.69 -12.53
N LYS A 138 -33.27 13.12 -13.74
CA LYS A 138 -34.00 13.65 -14.89
C LYS A 138 -35.49 13.66 -14.52
N ALA A 139 -36.05 14.84 -14.32
CA ALA A 139 -37.49 15.01 -14.20
C ALA A 139 -38.17 14.55 -15.50
N PRO A 140 -39.27 13.77 -15.44
CA PRO A 140 -40.06 13.44 -16.61
C PRO A 140 -40.81 14.69 -17.13
N ASN A 141 -40.88 14.80 -18.47
CA ASN A 141 -41.60 15.83 -19.23
C ASN A 141 -43.10 15.88 -18.93
#